data_AF-A0A2A2IYU6-F1
#
_entry.id   AF-A0A2A2IYU6-F1
#
_cell.length_a   1.000
_cell.length_b   1.000
_cell.length_c   1.000
_cell.angle_alpha   90.00
_cell.angle_beta   90.00
_cell.angle_gamma   90.00
#
_symmetry.space_group_name_H-M   'P 1'
#
loop_
_entity.id
_entity.type
_entity.pdbx_description
1 polymer ?
#
loop_
_entity_poly.entity_id
_entity_poly.type
_entity_poly.pdbx_seq_one_letter_code
_entity_poly.pdbx_strand_id
1 'polypeptide(L)'
;MSITSATICAAADQLQGLVGYNAKTCQYIVRFSEDSFGKDVPDDRIVPACEFVWKPLLGNLMTLSRERLQLLIDQNVDDRLQISEPLRLYLRRQDLPEIQAERYLRQPA
;
A
#
# COMPACT_ATOMS: atom_id res chain seq x y z
N MET A 1 -17.97 -15.91 2.26
CA MET A 1 -16.55 -16.22 2.55
C MET A 1 -16.13 -15.39 3.75
N SER A 2 -15.49 -15.99 4.76
CA SER A 2 -14.98 -15.26 5.93
C SER A 2 -13.72 -14.50 5.54
N ILE A 3 -13.74 -13.17 5.66
CA ILE A 3 -12.54 -12.35 5.50
C ILE A 3 -11.67 -12.55 6.74
N THR A 4 -10.47 -13.11 6.54
CA THR A 4 -9.46 -13.36 7.57
C THR A 4 -8.26 -12.44 7.39
N SER A 5 -7.41 -12.31 8.41
CA SER A 5 -6.14 -11.57 8.30
C SER A 5 -5.29 -12.04 7.12
N ALA A 6 -5.21 -13.35 6.87
CA ALA A 6 -4.50 -13.92 5.73
C ALA A 6 -5.06 -13.44 4.38
N THR A 7 -6.39 -13.38 4.23
CA THR A 7 -7.03 -12.85 3.00
C THR A 7 -6.79 -11.36 2.82
N ILE A 8 -6.71 -10.59 3.92
CA ILE A 8 -6.41 -9.16 3.88
C ILE A 8 -4.94 -8.93 3.47
N CYS A 9 -4.00 -9.71 4.01
CA CYS A 9 -2.60 -9.66 3.61
C CYS A 9 -2.43 -9.99 2.12
N ALA A 10 -3.05 -11.09 1.67
CA ALA A 10 -2.99 -11.48 0.27
C ALA A 10 -3.60 -10.42 -0.66
N ALA A 11 -4.67 -9.74 -0.21
CA ALA A 11 -5.25 -8.62 -0.93
C ALA A 11 -4.31 -7.39 -0.98
N ALA A 12 -3.58 -7.09 0.10
CA ALA A 12 -2.60 -6.02 0.12
C ALA A 12 -1.43 -6.28 -0.86
N ASP A 13 -1.00 -7.54 -0.98
CA ASP A 13 0.06 -7.93 -1.93
C ASP A 13 -0.39 -7.85 -3.39
N GLN A 14 -1.70 -7.88 -3.67
CA GLN A 14 -2.27 -7.73 -5.03
C GLN A 14 -2.44 -6.27 -5.46
N LEU A 15 -2.18 -5.31 -4.57
CA LEU A 15 -2.27 -3.89 -4.91
C LEU A 15 -1.33 -3.55 -6.07
N GLN A 16 -1.87 -2.88 -7.08
CA GLN A 16 -1.12 -2.50 -8.27
C GLN A 16 -0.81 -1.01 -8.28
N GLY A 17 0.22 -0.63 -9.02
CA GLY A 17 0.62 0.76 -9.18
C GLY A 17 1.79 1.15 -8.28
N LEU A 18 2.19 2.40 -8.46
CA LEU A 18 3.37 3.02 -7.91
C LEU A 18 2.91 4.26 -7.15
N VAL A 19 3.52 4.50 -6.00
CA VAL A 19 3.26 5.63 -5.12
C VAL A 19 4.52 6.48 -5.07
N GLY A 20 4.36 7.76 -5.39
CA GLY A 20 5.43 8.73 -5.37
C GLY A 20 5.09 9.90 -4.46
N TYR A 21 6.05 10.38 -3.68
CA TYR A 21 5.85 11.59 -2.88
C TYR A 21 6.18 12.85 -3.68
N ASN A 22 5.16 13.65 -3.97
CA ASN A 22 5.33 14.94 -4.65
C ASN A 22 5.69 16.02 -3.63
N ALA A 23 6.94 16.48 -3.67
CA ALA A 23 7.44 17.51 -2.74
C ALA A 23 6.82 18.90 -3.00
N LYS A 24 6.32 19.18 -4.21
CA LYS A 24 5.70 20.47 -4.54
C LYS A 24 4.33 20.62 -3.92
N THR A 25 3.54 19.54 -3.91
CA THR A 25 2.19 19.52 -3.32
C THR A 25 2.17 18.94 -1.91
N CYS A 26 3.31 18.42 -1.43
CA CYS A 26 3.45 17.71 -0.16
C CYS A 26 2.48 16.53 0.00
N GLN A 27 2.15 15.86 -1.12
CA GLN A 27 1.16 14.78 -1.16
C GLN A 27 1.72 13.54 -1.85
N TYR A 28 1.21 12.37 -1.45
CA TYR A 28 1.45 11.13 -2.18
C TYR A 28 0.54 11.08 -3.41
N ILE A 29 1.13 10.71 -4.55
CA ILE A 29 0.42 10.51 -5.80
C ILE A 29 0.60 9.07 -6.27
N VAL A 30 -0.47 8.50 -6.82
CA VAL A 30 -0.47 7.14 -7.38
C VAL A 30 -0.42 7.20 -8.90
N ARG A 31 0.49 6.44 -9.51
CA ARG A 31 0.58 6.26 -10.96
C ARG A 31 0.82 4.79 -11.29
N PHE A 32 0.58 4.41 -12.55
CA PHE A 32 0.76 3.03 -13.03
C PHE A 32 1.99 2.87 -13.91
N SER A 33 2.74 3.94 -14.12
CA SER A 33 4.00 3.96 -14.86
C SER A 33 4.93 4.98 -14.22
N GLU A 34 6.22 4.64 -14.14
CA GLU A 34 7.28 5.52 -13.64
C GLU A 34 7.36 6.81 -14.48
N ASP A 35 7.20 6.70 -15.80
CA ASP A 35 7.20 7.84 -16.73
C ASP A 35 6.08 8.86 -16.44
N SER A 36 5.01 8.43 -15.78
CA SER A 36 3.86 9.30 -15.47
C SER A 36 4.10 10.23 -14.28
N PHE A 37 5.16 10.03 -13.49
CA PHE A 37 5.53 10.95 -12.42
C PHE A 37 6.27 12.20 -12.93
N GLY A 38 6.89 12.11 -14.12
CA GLY A 38 7.59 13.20 -14.75
C GLY A 38 8.71 13.76 -13.87
N LYS A 39 8.78 15.09 -13.71
CA LYS A 39 9.80 15.77 -12.89
C LYS A 39 9.34 16.08 -11.46
N ASP A 40 8.15 15.61 -11.07
CA ASP A 40 7.52 16.02 -9.81
C ASP A 40 7.82 15.07 -8.65
N VAL A 41 8.16 13.82 -8.96
CA VAL A 41 8.62 12.83 -7.99
C VAL A 41 9.93 12.24 -8.53
N PRO A 42 11.03 12.26 -7.75
CA PRO A 42 12.25 11.60 -8.14
C PRO A 42 12.11 10.07 -8.03
N ASP A 43 12.69 9.34 -8.98
CA ASP A 43 12.52 7.88 -9.12
C ASP A 43 12.95 7.10 -7.87
N ASP A 44 13.92 7.63 -7.10
CA ASP A 44 14.41 7.06 -5.85
C ASP A 44 13.37 7.06 -4.71
N ARG A 45 12.25 7.78 -4.89
CA ARG A 45 11.14 7.87 -3.94
C ARG A 45 9.84 7.26 -4.44
N ILE A 46 9.90 6.53 -5.56
CA ILE A 46 8.77 5.77 -6.07
C ILE A 46 8.79 4.38 -5.42
N VAL A 47 7.66 3.97 -4.84
CA VAL A 47 7.50 2.65 -4.21
C VAL A 47 6.24 1.96 -4.72
N PRO A 48 6.22 0.63 -4.89
CA PRO A 48 5.00 -0.09 -5.24
C PRO A 48 3.89 0.12 -4.22
N ALA A 49 2.63 0.23 -4.66
CA ALA A 49 1.48 0.41 -3.77
C ALA A 49 1.36 -0.73 -2.75
N CYS A 50 1.64 -1.97 -3.17
CA CYS A 50 1.65 -3.15 -2.29
C CYS A 50 2.71 -3.05 -1.18
N GLU A 51 3.87 -2.43 -1.41
CA GLU A 51 4.88 -2.20 -0.39
C GLU A 51 4.59 -0.92 0.43
N PHE A 52 4.02 0.09 -0.22
CA PHE A 52 3.68 1.37 0.43
C PHE A 52 2.74 1.17 1.61
N VAL A 53 1.73 0.30 1.52
CA VAL A 53 0.77 0.09 2.62
C VAL A 53 1.40 -0.54 3.87
N TRP A 54 2.59 -1.15 3.75
CA TRP A 54 3.31 -1.75 4.87
C TRP A 54 4.27 -0.75 5.52
N LYS A 55 4.06 -0.50 6.82
CA LYS A 55 4.91 0.37 7.63
C LYS A 55 5.86 -0.47 8.49
N PRO A 56 7.17 -0.19 8.50
CA PRO A 56 8.10 -0.87 9.40
C PRO A 56 7.76 -0.58 10.85
N LEU A 57 7.71 -1.64 11.67
CA LEU A 57 7.47 -1.56 13.11
C LEU A 57 8.73 -1.91 13.90
N LEU A 58 9.27 -3.12 13.74
CA LEU A 58 10.47 -3.58 14.45
C LEU A 58 11.19 -4.68 13.67
N GLY A 59 12.46 -4.43 13.29
CA GLY A 59 13.21 -5.39 12.48
C GLY A 59 12.49 -5.70 11.15
N ASN A 60 12.14 -6.96 10.94
CA ASN A 60 11.39 -7.42 9.75
C ASN A 60 9.85 -7.38 9.94
N LEU A 61 9.38 -6.97 11.12
CA LEU A 61 7.96 -6.85 11.40
C LEU A 61 7.41 -5.58 10.75
N MET A 62 6.43 -5.78 9.88
CA MET A 62 5.72 -4.73 9.16
C MET A 62 4.26 -4.71 9.60
N THR A 63 3.66 -3.54 9.63
CA THR A 63 2.25 -3.34 9.95
C THR A 63 1.51 -2.83 8.73
N LEU A 64 0.35 -3.41 8.42
CA LEU A 64 -0.54 -2.93 7.36
C LEU A 64 -1.25 -1.67 7.84
N SER A 65 -0.71 -0.51 7.45
CA SER A 65 -1.17 0.78 7.93
C SER A 65 -2.49 1.18 7.25
N ARG A 66 -3.52 1.42 8.07
CA ARG A 66 -4.82 1.90 7.56
C ARG A 66 -4.71 3.31 6.97
N GLU A 67 -3.88 4.15 7.57
CA GLU A 67 -3.61 5.51 7.08
C GLU A 67 -3.08 5.49 5.64
N ARG A 68 -2.09 4.64 5.36
CA ARG A 68 -1.50 4.52 4.01
C ARG A 68 -2.48 3.92 3.01
N LEU A 69 -3.28 2.94 3.43
CA LEU A 69 -4.37 2.40 2.61
C LEU A 69 -5.43 3.47 2.28
N GLN A 70 -5.78 4.33 3.24
CA GLN A 70 -6.72 5.43 3.02
C GLN A 70 -6.17 6.42 2.00
N LEU A 71 -4.89 6.78 2.08
CA LEU A 71 -4.24 7.63 1.07
C LEU A 71 -4.37 7.08 -0.35
N LEU A 72 -4.29 5.76 -0.52
CA LEU A 72 -4.47 5.12 -1.83
C LEU A 72 -5.92 5.24 -2.34
N ILE A 73 -6.91 5.06 -1.46
CA ILE A 73 -8.33 5.21 -1.80
C ILE A 73 -8.67 6.67 -2.15
N ASP A 74 -8.09 7.61 -1.43
CA ASP A 74 -8.33 9.04 -1.64
C ASP A 74 -7.84 9.52 -3.01
N GLN A 75 -6.94 8.79 -3.67
CA GLN A 75 -6.55 9.05 -5.06
C GLN A 75 -7.65 8.74 -6.09
N ASN A 76 -8.75 8.09 -5.66
CA ASN A 76 -9.91 7.75 -6.48
C ASN A 76 -9.55 6.94 -7.75
N VAL A 77 -8.59 6.02 -7.61
CA VAL A 77 -8.13 5.10 -8.67
C VAL A 77 -8.30 3.62 -8.28
N ASP A 78 -9.26 3.35 -7.40
CA ASP A 78 -9.52 2.06 -6.74
C ASP A 78 -9.55 0.86 -7.71
N ASP A 79 -10.23 0.98 -8.84
CA ASP A 79 -10.39 -0.11 -9.81
C ASP A 79 -9.06 -0.51 -10.45
N ARG A 80 -8.15 0.45 -10.63
CA ARG A 80 -6.82 0.20 -11.19
C ARG A 80 -5.83 -0.26 -10.12
N LEU A 81 -5.98 0.21 -8.88
CA LEU A 81 -5.18 -0.22 -7.74
C LEU A 81 -5.49 -1.66 -7.29
N GLN A 82 -6.59 -2.26 -7.77
CA GLN A 82 -7.09 -3.57 -7.32
C GLN A 82 -7.43 -3.62 -5.82
N ILE A 83 -8.00 -2.54 -5.28
CA ILE A 83 -8.45 -2.51 -3.88
C ILE A 83 -9.71 -3.37 -3.72
N SER A 84 -9.49 -4.63 -3.35
CA SER A 84 -10.54 -5.64 -3.15
C SER A 84 -11.33 -5.46 -1.85
N GLU A 85 -12.47 -6.16 -1.75
CA GLU A 85 -13.36 -6.10 -0.59
C GLU A 85 -12.69 -6.36 0.77
N PRO A 86 -11.74 -7.33 0.92
CA PRO A 86 -11.01 -7.54 2.18
C PRO A 86 -10.33 -6.28 2.72
N LEU A 87 -9.68 -5.49 1.86
CA LEU A 87 -9.01 -4.24 2.25
C LEU A 87 -10.01 -3.16 2.66
N ARG A 88 -11.12 -3.04 1.91
CA ARG A 88 -12.21 -2.11 2.24
C ARG A 88 -12.84 -2.46 3.58
N LEU A 89 -13.03 -3.76 3.87
CA LEU A 89 -13.52 -4.20 5.17
C LEU A 89 -12.50 -3.90 6.27
N TYR A 90 -11.22 -4.17 6.05
CA TYR A 90 -10.15 -3.88 7.01
C TYR A 90 -10.09 -2.41 7.42
N LEU A 91 -10.32 -1.49 6.47
CA LEU A 91 -10.39 -0.05 6.74
C LEU A 91 -11.63 0.35 7.54
N ARG A 92 -12.77 -0.26 7.25
CA ARG A 92 -14.01 -0.03 8.02
C ARG A 92 -13.95 -0.62 9.43
N ARG A 93 -13.20 -1.70 9.63
CA ARG A 93 -13.04 -2.40 10.91
C ARG A 93 -11.89 -1.82 11.73
N GLN A 94 -12.17 -0.69 12.37
CA GLN A 94 -11.27 -0.04 13.34
C GLN A 94 -11.35 -0.66 14.74
N ASP A 95 -12.31 -1.56 14.97
CA ASP A 95 -12.48 -2.34 16.21
C ASP A 95 -11.36 -3.37 16.42
N LEU A 96 -10.64 -3.73 15.35
CA LEU A 96 -9.56 -4.72 15.39
C LEU A 96 -8.18 -4.04 15.39
N PRO A 97 -7.16 -4.65 16.02
CA PRO A 97 -5.78 -4.18 15.90
C PRO A 97 -5.32 -4.18 14.44
N GLU A 98 -4.33 -3.33 14.12
CA GLU A 98 -3.70 -3.37 12.80
C GLU A 98 -3.01 -4.72 12.56
N ILE A 99 -3.09 -5.21 11.32
CA ILE A 99 -2.47 -6.47 10.96
C ILE A 99 -0.96 -6.30 10.90
N GLN A 100 -0.25 -7.18 11.60
CA GLN A 100 1.20 -7.26 11.59
C GLN A 100 1.63 -8.52 10.83
N ALA A 101 2.65 -8.38 10.00
CA ALA A 101 3.23 -9.46 9.23
C ALA A 101 4.75 -9.31 9.17
N GLU A 102 5.46 -10.42 9.33
CA GLU A 102 6.89 -10.44 9.03
C GLU A 102 7.07 -10.51 7.51
N ARG A 103 7.74 -9.51 6.93
CA ARG A 103 8.07 -9.50 5.51
C ARG A 103 9.57 -9.72 5.37
N TYR A 104 9.93 -10.78 4.66
CA TYR A 104 11.32 -11.09 4.32
C TYR A 104 11.52 -10.80 2.84
N LEU A 105 12.48 -9.92 2.51
CA LEU A 105 12.99 -9.83 1.14
C LEU A 105 13.57 -11.20 0.81
N ARG A 106 12.98 -11.93 -0.15
CA ARG A 106 13.65 -13.10 -0.71
C ARG A 106 14.93 -12.60 -1.35
N GLN A 107 16.06 -12.85 -0.70
CA GLN A 107 17.35 -12.72 -1.36
C GLN A 107 17.33 -13.69 -2.56
N PRO A 108 17.59 -13.23 -3.79
CA PRO A 108 17.81 -14.15 -4.89
C PRO A 108 19.05 -14.98 -4.53
N ALA A 109 18.89 -16.31 -4.57
CA ALA A 109 19.98 -17.26 -4.40
C ALA A 109 20.94 -17.24 -5.59
#